data_AF-A0A0M9EMK4-F1
#
_entry.id   AF-A0A0M9EMK4-F1
#
_cell.length_a   1.000
_cell.length_b   1.000
_cell.length_c   1.000
_cell.angle_alpha   90.00
_cell.angle_beta   90.00
_cell.angle_gamma   90.00
#
_symmetry.space_group_name_H-M   'P 1'
#
loop_
_entity.id
_entity.type
_entity.pdbx_description
1 polymer ?
#
loop_
_entity_poly.entity_id
_entity_poly.type
_entity_poly.pdbx_seq_one_letter_code
_entity_poly.pdbx_strand_id
1 'polypeptide(L)'
;MTFKLQKRPDMASRRADMSKRDADGVPQNEDASYYLSDPEDCFGGMGIFASPAAFMTFLQSLTANDGRLLRTETVEDMFRPQLDHECEQSLNDELDSRRETNHGGLLPLVGIRRNHGLGGLMAMEDCDGTNWRQQGSMGWGGFPNLYWVRASLLLFLRYDANKLLTQCIDPKAGICILIAFQLIPWADKQCIELGRLFERAMYQKLNDNMEK
;
A
#
# COMPACT_ATOMS: atom_id res chain seq x y z
N MET A 1 -13.67 0.19 12.09
CA MET A 1 -13.15 1.48 11.57
C MET A 1 -14.20 2.54 11.85
N THR A 2 -13.83 3.81 12.04
CA THR A 2 -14.78 4.91 12.28
C THR A 2 -14.20 6.25 11.79
N PHE A 3 -15.06 7.17 11.36
CA PHE A 3 -14.70 8.59 11.17
C PHE A 3 -14.93 9.44 12.42
N LYS A 4 -15.65 8.90 13.41
CA LYS A 4 -16.06 9.57 14.64
C LYS A 4 -15.45 8.82 15.81
N LEU A 5 -14.23 9.20 16.20
CA LEU A 5 -13.47 8.54 17.26
C LEU A 5 -14.08 8.82 18.63
N GLN A 6 -14.53 10.05 18.89
CA GLN A 6 -15.13 10.40 20.20
C GLN A 6 -16.42 9.61 20.47
N LYS A 7 -17.11 9.20 19.41
CA LYS A 7 -18.29 8.31 19.49
C LYS A 7 -17.94 6.83 19.72
N ARG A 8 -16.65 6.47 19.82
CA ARG A 8 -16.17 5.09 19.99
C ARG A 8 -15.20 4.98 21.16
N PRO A 9 -15.70 4.98 22.42
CA PRO A 9 -14.86 4.89 23.61
C PRO A 9 -13.95 3.65 23.61
N ASP A 10 -14.43 2.53 23.06
CA ASP A 10 -13.69 1.28 22.89
C ASP A 10 -12.49 1.41 21.93
N MET A 11 -12.55 2.33 20.97
CA MET A 11 -11.44 2.63 20.06
C MET A 11 -10.54 3.71 20.66
N ALA A 12 -11.12 4.74 21.27
CA ALA A 12 -10.40 5.84 21.90
C ALA A 12 -9.48 5.35 23.03
N SER A 13 -9.93 4.40 23.86
CA SER A 13 -9.16 3.88 25.00
C SER A 13 -7.90 3.10 24.62
N ARG A 14 -7.76 2.73 23.35
CA ARG A 14 -6.65 1.94 22.79
C ARG A 14 -6.07 2.58 21.54
N ARG A 15 -6.33 3.88 21.35
CA ARG A 15 -5.70 4.68 20.31
C ARG A 15 -4.20 4.77 20.62
N ALA A 16 -3.37 4.59 19.60
CA ALA A 16 -1.95 4.88 19.70
C ALA A 16 -1.70 6.39 19.64
N ASP A 17 -0.75 6.90 20.41
CA ASP A 17 -0.32 8.28 20.27
C ASP A 17 0.51 8.49 19.01
N MET A 18 0.57 9.74 18.57
CA MET A 18 1.39 10.15 17.43
C MET A 18 2.73 10.66 17.93
N SER A 19 3.78 10.36 17.19
CA SER A 19 5.08 11.00 17.36
C SER A 19 5.42 11.87 16.16
N LYS A 20 6.19 12.93 16.38
CA LYS A 20 6.77 13.77 15.34
C LYS A 20 8.28 13.84 15.53
N ARG A 21 9.05 13.60 14.48
CA ARG A 21 10.48 13.91 14.49
C ARG A 21 10.69 15.42 14.39
N ASP A 22 11.50 15.94 15.29
CA ASP A 22 12.02 17.30 15.20
C ASP A 22 13.17 17.41 14.19
N ALA A 23 13.78 18.59 14.10
CA ALA A 23 14.89 18.88 13.20
C ALA A 23 16.15 18.05 13.54
N ASP A 24 16.32 17.63 14.79
CA ASP A 24 17.42 16.80 15.26
C ASP A 24 17.15 15.30 15.04
N GLY A 25 15.96 14.97 14.53
CA GLY A 25 15.53 13.61 14.23
C GLY A 25 15.04 12.84 15.46
N VAL A 26 14.81 13.50 16.59
CA VAL A 26 14.32 12.87 17.83
C VAL A 26 12.79 12.82 17.79
N PRO A 27 12.16 11.63 17.99
CA PRO A 27 10.71 11.54 18.09
C PRO A 27 10.21 12.20 19.38
N GLN A 28 9.31 13.17 19.24
CA GLN A 28 8.56 13.79 20.32
C GLN A 28 7.07 13.42 20.20
N ASN A 29 6.34 13.42 21.31
CA ASN A 29 4.89 13.24 21.26
C ASN A 29 4.24 14.40 20.48
N GLU A 30 3.31 14.06 19.59
CA GLU A 30 2.48 15.01 18.85
C GLU A 30 1.04 14.87 19.33
N ASP A 31 0.56 15.88 20.07
CA ASP A 31 -0.84 15.96 20.47
C ASP A 31 -1.68 16.54 19.32
N ALA A 32 -2.00 15.66 18.37
CA ALA A 32 -2.71 16.05 17.18
C ALA A 32 -4.17 16.45 17.48
N SER A 33 -4.57 17.66 17.05
CA SER A 33 -5.90 18.22 17.32
C SER A 33 -7.06 17.35 16.81
N TYR A 34 -6.85 16.55 15.77
CA TYR A 34 -7.83 15.60 15.24
C TYR A 34 -8.09 14.39 16.16
N TYR A 35 -7.37 14.27 17.28
CA TYR A 35 -7.71 13.34 18.36
C TYR A 35 -8.68 13.91 19.40
N LEU A 36 -8.86 15.24 19.43
CA LEU A 36 -9.59 15.92 20.50
C LEU A 36 -11.07 16.11 20.16
N SER A 37 -11.41 16.22 18.88
CA SER A 37 -12.79 16.41 18.43
C SER A 37 -13.04 15.71 17.11
N ASP A 38 -14.24 15.18 16.96
CA ASP A 38 -14.68 14.65 15.68
C ASP A 38 -15.07 15.83 14.78
N PRO A 39 -14.59 15.90 13.53
CA PRO A 39 -15.06 16.90 12.57
C PRO A 39 -16.57 16.75 12.35
N GLU A 40 -17.25 17.77 11.84
CA GLU A 40 -18.68 17.68 11.51
C GLU A 40 -18.90 16.64 10.40
N ASP A 41 -18.13 16.76 9.32
CA ASP A 41 -18.21 15.88 8.16
C ASP A 41 -17.29 14.65 8.25
N CYS A 42 -17.45 13.73 7.30
CA CYS A 42 -16.55 12.59 7.09
C CYS A 42 -15.79 12.79 5.78
N PHE A 43 -14.47 12.97 5.86
CA PHE A 43 -13.65 13.24 4.68
C PHE A 43 -13.15 11.92 4.05
N GLY A 44 -13.65 11.54 2.87
CA GLY A 44 -13.29 10.24 2.26
C GLY A 44 -11.78 10.02 2.00
N GLY A 45 -11.01 11.10 1.84
CA GLY A 45 -9.55 11.05 1.65
C GLY A 45 -8.74 10.98 2.94
N MET A 46 -9.33 11.25 4.12
CA MET A 46 -8.61 11.30 5.41
C MET A 46 -9.54 11.18 6.62
N GLY A 47 -9.04 10.71 7.77
CA GLY A 47 -9.79 10.77 9.02
C GLY A 47 -10.57 9.50 9.38
N ILE A 48 -10.31 8.38 8.68
CA ILE A 48 -10.67 7.07 9.22
C ILE A 48 -9.69 6.69 10.33
N PHE A 49 -10.24 6.28 11.46
CA PHE A 49 -9.52 5.56 12.51
C PHE A 49 -9.76 4.06 12.35
N ALA A 50 -8.67 3.30 12.33
CA ALA A 50 -8.70 1.85 12.24
C ALA A 50 -7.54 1.25 13.06
N SER A 51 -7.74 0.03 13.55
CA SER A 51 -6.61 -0.76 14.02
C SER A 51 -5.92 -1.42 12.82
N PRO A 52 -4.62 -1.74 12.90
CA PRO A 52 -3.92 -2.46 11.85
C PRO A 52 -4.63 -3.79 11.49
N ALA A 53 -5.12 -4.52 12.49
CA ALA A 53 -5.86 -5.76 12.28
C ALA A 53 -7.15 -5.55 11.46
N ALA A 54 -7.92 -4.51 11.79
CA ALA A 54 -9.16 -4.20 11.05
C ALA A 54 -8.86 -3.79 9.59
N PHE A 55 -7.79 -3.02 9.36
CA PHE A 55 -7.37 -2.63 8.01
C PHE A 55 -6.84 -3.83 7.21
N MET A 56 -6.11 -4.73 7.88
CA MET A 56 -5.64 -5.96 7.26
C MET A 56 -6.80 -6.86 6.81
N THR A 57 -7.91 -6.96 7.56
CA THR A 57 -9.08 -7.73 7.12
C THR A 57 -9.66 -7.20 5.80
N PHE A 58 -9.66 -5.88 5.61
CA PHE A 58 -10.08 -5.26 4.35
C PHE A 58 -9.11 -5.61 3.20
N LEU A 59 -7.81 -5.46 3.42
CA LEU A 59 -6.79 -5.82 2.42
C LEU A 59 -6.84 -7.30 2.06
N GLN A 60 -7.05 -8.18 3.03
CA GLN A 60 -7.16 -9.63 2.81
C GLN A 60 -8.36 -9.98 1.93
N SER A 61 -9.53 -9.38 2.17
CA SER A 61 -10.73 -9.62 1.34
C SER A 61 -10.53 -9.15 -0.11
N LEU A 62 -9.92 -7.97 -0.32
CA LEU A 62 -9.56 -7.51 -1.67
C LEU A 62 -8.52 -8.42 -2.34
N THR A 63 -7.54 -8.89 -1.57
CA THR A 63 -6.46 -9.74 -2.09
C THR A 63 -6.97 -11.11 -2.48
N ALA A 64 -7.82 -11.71 -1.66
CA ALA A 64 -8.48 -12.98 -1.92
C ALA A 64 -9.56 -12.89 -3.02
N ASN A 65 -9.95 -11.66 -3.40
CA ASN A 65 -11.07 -11.37 -4.29
C ASN A 65 -12.32 -12.19 -3.94
N ASP A 66 -12.70 -12.17 -2.66
CA ASP A 66 -13.68 -13.10 -2.08
C ASP A 66 -15.15 -12.69 -2.28
N GLY A 67 -15.40 -11.62 -3.02
CA GLY A 67 -16.75 -11.12 -3.32
C GLY A 67 -17.47 -10.47 -2.13
N ARG A 68 -16.84 -10.35 -0.95
CA ARG A 68 -17.51 -9.85 0.27
C ARG A 68 -17.69 -8.34 0.28
N LEU A 69 -16.76 -7.61 -0.31
CA LEU A 69 -16.75 -6.15 -0.34
C LEU A 69 -17.30 -5.61 -1.66
N LEU A 70 -16.84 -6.19 -2.77
CA LEU A 70 -17.17 -5.79 -4.14
C LEU A 70 -17.32 -7.05 -4.99
N ARG A 71 -17.97 -6.92 -6.16
CA ARG A 71 -17.97 -7.99 -7.16
C ARG A 71 -16.54 -8.26 -7.64
N THR A 72 -16.27 -9.50 -8.03
CA THR A 72 -14.94 -9.96 -8.43
C THR A 72 -14.36 -9.16 -9.60
N GLU A 73 -15.19 -8.81 -10.58
CA GLU A 73 -14.79 -8.04 -11.76
C GLU A 73 -14.45 -6.59 -11.38
N THR A 74 -15.16 -6.03 -10.39
CA THR A 74 -14.87 -4.69 -9.89
C THR A 74 -13.54 -4.63 -9.16
N VAL A 75 -13.20 -5.67 -8.39
CA VAL A 75 -11.86 -5.78 -7.78
C VAL A 75 -10.80 -5.90 -8.87
N GLU A 76 -11.01 -6.73 -9.89
CA GLU A 76 -10.07 -6.83 -11.02
C GLU A 76 -9.84 -5.48 -11.70
N ASP A 77 -10.89 -4.70 -11.94
CA ASP A 77 -10.79 -3.37 -12.54
C ASP A 77 -10.02 -2.37 -11.65
N MET A 78 -10.12 -2.48 -10.33
CA MET A 78 -9.33 -1.63 -9.42
C MET A 78 -7.82 -1.78 -9.62
N PHE A 79 -7.38 -2.99 -10.01
CA PHE A 79 -5.97 -3.31 -10.22
C PHE A 79 -5.58 -3.35 -11.71
N ARG A 80 -6.33 -2.67 -12.58
CA ARG A 80 -5.91 -2.36 -13.95
C ARG A 80 -5.30 -0.94 -14.00
N PRO A 81 -4.31 -0.70 -14.88
CA PRO A 81 -3.84 0.65 -15.18
C PRO A 81 -4.99 1.51 -15.70
N GLN A 82 -5.24 2.65 -15.07
CA GLN A 82 -6.37 3.56 -15.41
C GLN A 82 -5.93 4.79 -16.19
N LEU A 83 -4.62 5.06 -16.26
CA LEU A 83 -4.08 6.19 -16.99
C LEU A 83 -3.70 5.76 -18.41
N ASP A 84 -4.07 6.57 -19.39
CA ASP A 84 -3.55 6.46 -20.76
C ASP A 84 -2.06 6.83 -20.81
N HIS A 85 -1.46 6.71 -22.00
CA HIS A 85 -0.03 6.97 -22.19
C HIS A 85 0.39 8.40 -21.80
N GLU A 86 -0.44 9.40 -22.09
CA GLU A 86 -0.11 10.81 -21.80
C GLU A 86 -0.18 11.08 -20.29
N CYS A 87 -1.26 10.65 -19.64
CA CYS A 87 -1.42 10.79 -18.20
C CYS A 87 -0.38 9.98 -17.41
N GLU A 88 -0.04 8.78 -17.91
CA GLU A 88 1.00 7.94 -17.31
C GLU A 88 2.38 8.60 -17.39
N GLN A 89 2.75 9.16 -18.55
CA GLN A 89 4.01 9.89 -18.70
C GLN A 89 4.05 11.09 -17.74
N SER A 90 2.99 11.90 -17.71
CA SER A 90 2.89 13.05 -16.81
C SER A 90 3.01 12.66 -15.33
N LEU A 91 2.38 11.54 -14.93
CA LEU A 91 2.52 11.01 -13.58
C LEU A 91 3.98 10.67 -13.26
N ASN A 92 4.67 9.93 -14.14
CA ASN A 92 6.06 9.54 -13.88
C ASN A 92 7.00 10.75 -13.86
N ASP A 93 6.82 11.72 -14.76
CA ASP A 93 7.62 12.96 -14.79
C ASP A 93 7.46 13.77 -13.49
N GLU A 94 6.23 13.89 -12.99
CA GLU A 94 5.95 14.58 -11.72
C GLU A 94 6.56 13.84 -10.53
N LEU A 95 6.42 12.51 -10.46
CA LEU A 95 6.97 11.71 -9.38
C LEU A 95 8.50 11.71 -9.37
N ASP A 96 9.12 11.59 -10.54
CA ASP A 96 10.57 11.55 -10.69
C ASP A 96 11.21 12.94 -10.50
N SER A 97 10.46 14.03 -10.70
CA SER A 97 10.93 15.40 -10.43
C SER A 97 10.79 15.83 -8.97
N ARG A 98 9.77 15.34 -8.24
CA ARG A 98 9.47 15.70 -6.84
C ARG A 98 9.87 14.61 -5.83
N ARG A 99 11.11 14.15 -5.93
CA ARG A 99 11.64 12.99 -5.17
C ARG A 99 11.59 13.20 -3.65
N GLU A 100 11.71 14.44 -3.21
CA GLU A 100 11.63 14.85 -1.81
C GLU A 100 10.24 14.63 -1.20
N THR A 101 9.18 14.69 -2.01
CA THR A 101 7.82 14.43 -1.52
C THR A 101 7.53 12.93 -1.39
N ASN A 102 8.19 12.11 -2.22
CA ASN A 102 8.10 10.65 -2.21
C ASN A 102 6.65 10.13 -2.14
N HIS A 103 5.82 10.49 -3.11
CA HIS A 103 4.44 9.99 -3.20
C HIS A 103 4.37 8.46 -3.41
N GLY A 104 5.44 7.85 -3.94
CA GLY A 104 5.56 6.40 -4.10
C GLY A 104 5.79 5.62 -2.79
N GLY A 105 6.06 6.31 -1.69
CA GLY A 105 6.29 5.72 -0.37
C GLY A 105 7.49 4.77 -0.38
N LEU A 106 7.21 3.46 -0.37
CA LEU A 106 8.25 2.43 -0.33
C LEU A 106 8.76 2.03 -1.72
N LEU A 107 8.07 2.39 -2.81
CA LEU A 107 8.55 2.13 -4.17
C LEU A 107 9.94 2.76 -4.41
N PRO A 108 10.74 2.23 -5.36
CA PRO A 108 11.89 2.95 -5.89
C PRO A 108 11.51 4.39 -6.25
N LEU A 109 12.40 5.36 -5.95
CA LEU A 109 12.13 6.77 -6.21
C LEU A 109 12.20 7.11 -7.70
N VAL A 110 13.01 6.37 -8.47
CA VAL A 110 13.21 6.55 -9.92
C VAL A 110 13.45 5.19 -10.58
N GLY A 111 13.41 5.16 -11.91
CA GLY A 111 13.82 3.99 -12.69
C GLY A 111 12.81 2.84 -12.66
N ILE A 112 11.57 3.13 -12.28
CA ILE A 112 10.44 2.21 -12.48
C ILE A 112 9.29 2.96 -13.14
N ARG A 113 8.64 2.32 -14.09
CA ARG A 113 7.41 2.82 -14.69
C ARG A 113 6.23 2.61 -13.73
N ARG A 114 5.39 3.64 -13.57
CA ARG A 114 4.26 3.64 -12.65
C ARG A 114 2.98 4.04 -13.37
N ASN A 115 1.85 3.46 -12.98
CA ASN A 115 0.52 3.92 -13.38
C ASN A 115 -0.32 4.08 -12.09
N HIS A 116 -1.60 4.41 -12.22
CA HIS A 116 -2.52 4.52 -11.09
C HIS A 116 -3.72 3.59 -11.32
N GLY A 117 -4.03 2.76 -10.33
CA GLY A 117 -5.24 1.94 -10.32
C GLY A 117 -6.40 2.68 -9.67
N LEU A 118 -7.52 2.03 -9.41
CA LEU A 118 -8.58 2.62 -8.58
C LEU A 118 -8.27 2.37 -7.11
N GLY A 119 -7.31 3.13 -6.57
CA GLY A 119 -7.00 3.14 -5.14
C GLY A 119 -5.55 3.48 -4.78
N GLY A 120 -4.61 3.40 -5.72
CA GLY A 120 -3.21 3.77 -5.45
C GLY A 120 -2.29 3.61 -6.66
N LEU A 121 -0.99 3.82 -6.40
CA LEU A 121 0.06 3.68 -7.41
C LEU A 121 0.33 2.22 -7.71
N MET A 122 0.50 1.93 -9.00
CA MET A 122 0.84 0.62 -9.52
C MET A 122 2.28 0.59 -10.02
N ALA A 123 3.01 -0.46 -9.67
CA ALA A 123 4.28 -0.78 -10.32
C ALA A 123 4.00 -1.42 -11.67
N MET A 124 4.50 -0.84 -12.76
CA MET A 124 4.33 -1.37 -14.12
C MET A 124 5.48 -2.29 -14.53
N GLU A 125 6.46 -2.46 -13.65
CA GLU A 125 7.67 -3.27 -13.82
C GLU A 125 8.03 -3.93 -12.49
N ASP A 126 8.82 -4.99 -12.54
CA ASP A 126 9.36 -5.63 -11.33
C ASP A 126 10.37 -4.68 -10.66
N CYS A 127 10.15 -4.38 -9.38
CA CYS A 127 11.00 -3.46 -8.65
C CYS A 127 12.39 -4.03 -8.32
N ASP A 128 12.49 -5.36 -8.20
CA ASP A 128 13.75 -6.08 -7.95
C ASP A 128 13.62 -7.57 -8.34
N GLY A 129 13.23 -7.82 -9.60
CA GLY A 129 12.91 -9.16 -10.08
C GLY A 129 11.89 -9.86 -9.18
N THR A 130 12.21 -11.05 -8.69
CA THR A 130 11.35 -11.83 -7.77
C THR A 130 11.60 -11.53 -6.29
N ASN A 131 12.58 -10.70 -5.95
CA ASN A 131 12.98 -10.44 -4.55
C ASN A 131 12.13 -9.35 -3.87
N TRP A 132 11.23 -8.71 -4.61
CA TRP A 132 10.38 -7.64 -4.10
C TRP A 132 9.10 -7.52 -4.93
N ARG A 133 8.45 -6.34 -4.89
CA ARG A 133 7.21 -6.04 -5.60
C ARG A 133 7.35 -6.30 -7.09
N GLN A 134 6.42 -7.11 -7.60
CA GLN A 134 6.30 -7.44 -9.01
C GLN A 134 5.40 -6.45 -9.76
N GLN A 135 5.50 -6.48 -11.09
CA GLN A 135 4.58 -5.78 -11.98
C GLN A 135 3.11 -6.06 -11.61
N GLY A 136 2.28 -5.02 -11.63
CA GLY A 136 0.85 -5.08 -11.29
C GLY A 136 0.56 -4.96 -9.80
N SER A 137 1.59 -4.90 -8.93
CA SER A 137 1.39 -4.58 -7.52
C SER A 137 0.89 -3.14 -7.35
N MET A 138 -0.07 -2.94 -6.45
CA MET A 138 -0.61 -1.62 -6.11
C MET A 138 -0.35 -1.32 -4.65
N GLY A 139 0.05 -0.09 -4.36
CA GLY A 139 0.22 0.37 -2.99
C GLY A 139 0.00 1.87 -2.85
N TRP A 140 -0.25 2.28 -1.62
CA TRP A 140 -0.38 3.68 -1.25
C TRP A 140 0.05 3.87 0.20
N GLY A 141 -0.16 5.06 0.73
CA GLY A 141 0.15 5.36 2.11
C GLY A 141 -0.74 6.38 2.77
N GLY A 142 -0.50 6.55 4.06
CA GLY A 142 -1.11 7.57 4.89
C GLY A 142 -0.02 8.39 5.58
N PHE A 143 -0.31 9.67 5.82
CA PHE A 143 0.65 10.66 6.31
C PHE A 143 1.53 10.20 7.51
N PRO A 144 1.02 9.46 8.51
CA PRO A 144 1.82 8.94 9.63
C PRO A 144 2.78 7.79 9.29
N ASN A 145 3.41 7.82 8.11
CA ASN A 145 4.19 6.73 7.53
C ASN A 145 3.42 5.40 7.54
N LEU A 146 2.15 5.43 7.14
CA LEU A 146 1.38 4.21 6.90
C LEU A 146 1.62 3.76 5.47
N TYR A 147 1.83 2.46 5.24
CA TYR A 147 2.01 1.91 3.91
C TYR A 147 1.19 0.63 3.78
N TRP A 148 0.49 0.50 2.67
CA TRP A 148 -0.16 -0.75 2.31
C TRP A 148 0.17 -1.14 0.88
N VAL A 149 0.21 -2.44 0.66
CA VAL A 149 0.46 -3.04 -0.65
C VAL A 149 -0.48 -4.22 -0.82
N ARG A 150 -0.98 -4.37 -2.03
CA ARG A 150 -1.53 -5.61 -2.53
C ARG A 150 -0.77 -5.96 -3.81
N ALA A 151 -0.14 -7.13 -3.81
CA ALA A 151 0.44 -7.72 -5.00
C ALA A 151 -0.37 -8.95 -5.38
N SER A 152 -0.79 -9.02 -6.65
CA SER A 152 -1.33 -10.26 -7.21
C SER A 152 -0.16 -11.16 -7.53
N LEU A 153 -0.13 -12.39 -7.01
CA LEU A 153 0.85 -13.38 -7.41
C LEU A 153 0.39 -13.97 -8.75
N LEU A 154 0.47 -13.19 -9.81
CA LEU A 154 0.39 -13.72 -11.17
C LEU A 154 1.79 -14.23 -11.50
N LEU A 155 2.05 -15.50 -11.16
CA LEU A 155 3.25 -16.18 -11.58
C LEU A 155 3.24 -16.24 -13.12
N PHE A 156 4.01 -15.38 -13.76
CA PHE A 156 4.28 -15.48 -15.19
C PHE A 156 5.17 -16.70 -15.42
N LEU A 157 4.56 -17.81 -15.82
CA LEU A 157 5.28 -18.92 -16.43
C LEU A 157 5.93 -18.42 -17.73
N ARG A 158 7.23 -18.12 -17.68
CA ARG A 158 8.05 -18.08 -18.89
C ARG A 158 8.43 -19.52 -19.24
N TYR A 159 7.79 -20.13 -20.23
CA TYR A 159 8.45 -20.76 -21.40
C TYR A 159 7.46 -21.48 -22.36
N ASP A 160 7.83 -21.41 -23.63
CA ASP A 160 7.49 -22.25 -24.80
C ASP A 160 6.41 -21.79 -25.80
N ALA A 161 6.88 -21.60 -27.03
CA ALA A 161 6.25 -20.82 -28.11
C ALA A 161 5.21 -21.60 -28.93
N ASN A 162 4.59 -22.66 -28.41
CA ASN A 162 3.72 -23.52 -29.23
C ASN A 162 2.46 -24.09 -28.54
N LYS A 163 1.95 -23.49 -27.46
CA LYS A 163 0.62 -23.86 -26.92
C LYS A 163 -0.23 -22.64 -26.55
N LEU A 164 -1.30 -22.47 -27.31
CA LEU A 164 -2.40 -21.55 -27.01
C LEU A 164 -3.11 -21.99 -25.71
N LEU A 165 -3.18 -21.05 -24.76
CA LEU A 165 -4.28 -20.74 -23.83
C LEU A 165 -5.00 -21.91 -23.13
N THR A 166 -5.00 -21.94 -21.79
CA THR A 166 -6.06 -21.34 -20.93
C THR A 166 -5.93 -21.84 -19.46
N GLN A 167 -5.94 -20.88 -18.53
CA GLN A 167 -6.47 -20.93 -17.15
C GLN A 167 -5.70 -21.52 -15.93
N CYS A 168 -5.66 -20.64 -14.92
CA CYS A 168 -5.83 -20.86 -13.48
C CYS A 168 -4.67 -21.51 -12.71
N ILE A 169 -3.66 -20.69 -12.39
CA ILE A 169 -2.97 -20.83 -11.11
C ILE A 169 -3.60 -19.79 -10.18
N ASP A 170 -4.12 -20.28 -9.05
CA ASP A 170 -5.04 -19.67 -8.10
C ASP A 170 -4.95 -18.13 -7.93
N PRO A 171 -6.02 -17.35 -8.24
CA PRO A 171 -6.06 -15.92 -7.92
C PRO A 171 -6.01 -15.61 -6.40
N LYS A 172 -6.05 -16.63 -5.53
CA LYS A 172 -6.22 -16.45 -4.08
C LYS A 172 -4.95 -16.19 -3.26
N ALA A 173 -3.75 -16.30 -3.80
CA ALA A 173 -2.53 -16.11 -3.00
C ALA A 173 -1.65 -14.96 -3.51
N GLY A 174 -2.23 -13.77 -3.62
CA GLY A 174 -1.46 -12.54 -3.57
C GLY A 174 -0.97 -12.24 -2.16
N ILE A 175 0.15 -11.54 -2.02
CA ILE A 175 0.56 -11.00 -0.72
C ILE A 175 -0.07 -9.62 -0.54
N CYS A 176 -0.65 -9.39 0.64
CA CYS A 176 -0.92 -8.04 1.12
C CYS A 176 -0.07 -7.72 2.34
N ILE A 177 0.45 -6.50 2.37
CA ILE A 177 1.30 -6.00 3.45
C ILE A 177 0.69 -4.71 3.97
N LEU A 178 0.70 -4.57 5.29
CA LEU A 178 0.42 -3.31 5.99
C LEU A 178 1.60 -3.04 6.93
N ILE A 179 2.23 -1.89 6.76
CA ILE A 179 3.22 -1.35 7.67
C ILE A 179 2.62 -0.09 8.26
N ALA A 180 2.39 -0.10 9.57
CA ALA A 180 1.67 0.97 10.24
C ALA A 180 2.55 1.61 11.32
N PHE A 181 3.06 2.80 11.02
CA PHE A 181 3.67 3.68 12.00
C PHE A 181 2.64 4.71 12.52
N GLN A 182 3.00 5.40 13.60
CA GLN A 182 2.35 6.63 14.05
C GLN A 182 3.45 7.68 14.23
N LEU A 183 4.17 7.95 13.15
CA LEU A 183 5.30 8.88 13.13
C LEU A 183 5.15 9.84 11.96
N ILE A 184 5.35 11.12 12.20
CA ILE A 184 5.43 12.18 11.18
C ILE A 184 6.81 12.87 11.25
N PRO A 185 7.27 13.57 10.19
CA PRO A 185 6.62 13.81 8.90
C PRO A 185 6.53 12.56 8.02
N TRP A 186 5.67 12.63 6.99
CA TRP A 186 5.64 11.64 5.91
C TRP A 186 7.03 11.46 5.28
N ALA A 187 7.28 10.25 4.77
CA ALA A 187 8.55 9.85 4.18
C ALA A 187 9.73 9.95 5.15
N ASP A 188 9.49 9.60 6.42
CA ASP A 188 10.56 9.45 7.41
C ASP A 188 11.56 8.39 6.95
N LYS A 189 12.85 8.74 6.95
CA LYS A 189 13.91 7.88 6.40
C LYS A 189 13.97 6.52 7.09
N GLN A 190 13.85 6.50 8.43
CA GLN A 190 13.90 5.26 9.20
C GLN A 190 12.65 4.40 8.95
N CYS A 191 11.46 5.02 8.85
CA CYS A 191 10.24 4.30 8.48
C CYS A 191 10.33 3.68 7.07
N ILE A 192 10.88 4.41 6.09
CA ILE A 192 11.08 3.89 4.73
C ILE A 192 12.06 2.72 4.73
N GLU A 193 13.19 2.84 5.41
CA GLU A 193 14.21 1.79 5.49
C GLU A 193 13.65 0.51 6.13
N LEU A 194 13.00 0.65 7.29
CA LEU A 194 12.34 -0.46 7.99
C LEU A 194 11.21 -1.05 7.15
N GLY A 195 10.42 -0.22 6.49
CA GLY A 195 9.32 -0.66 5.64
C GLY A 195 9.80 -1.47 4.44
N ARG A 196 10.82 -0.99 3.73
CA ARG A 196 11.44 -1.72 2.61
C ARG A 196 12.10 -3.01 3.07
N LEU A 197 12.79 -3.01 4.21
CA LEU A 197 13.39 -4.20 4.79
C LEU A 197 12.32 -5.25 5.13
N PHE A 198 11.24 -4.82 5.77
CA PHE A 198 10.11 -5.71 6.11
C PHE A 198 9.48 -6.31 4.84
N GLU A 199 9.17 -5.48 3.83
CA GLU A 199 8.58 -5.99 2.59
C GLU A 199 9.49 -7.03 1.93
N ARG A 200 10.78 -6.71 1.74
CA ARG A 200 11.74 -7.63 1.14
C ARG A 200 11.85 -8.95 1.90
N ALA A 201 11.89 -8.90 3.23
CA ALA A 201 11.90 -10.10 4.06
C ALA A 201 10.62 -10.95 3.90
N MET A 202 9.45 -10.31 3.71
CA MET A 202 8.20 -11.01 3.46
C MET A 202 8.17 -11.67 2.07
N TYR A 203 8.66 -10.99 1.04
CA TYR A 203 8.80 -11.56 -0.31
C TYR A 203 9.78 -12.74 -0.31
N GLN A 204 10.93 -12.61 0.36
CA GLN A 204 11.89 -13.71 0.50
C GLN A 204 11.26 -14.93 1.18
N LYS A 205 10.56 -14.74 2.31
CA LYS A 205 9.85 -15.83 2.99
C LYS A 205 8.79 -16.52 2.12
N LEU A 206 8.14 -15.78 1.23
CA LEU A 206 7.19 -16.37 0.30
C LEU A 206 7.89 -17.22 -0.76
N ASN A 207 8.99 -16.73 -1.32
CA ASN A 207 9.79 -17.47 -2.29
C ASN A 207 10.33 -18.77 -1.67
N ASP A 208 10.90 -18.70 -0.47
CA ASP A 208 11.42 -19.87 0.27
C ASP A 208 10.34 -20.93 0.54
N ASN A 209 9.08 -20.53 0.66
CA ASN A 209 7.95 -21.43 0.85
C ASN A 209 7.44 -22.04 -0.46
N MET A 210 7.68 -21.39 -1.60
CA MET A 210 7.31 -21.90 -2.94
C MET A 210 8.34 -22.89 -3.49
N GLU A 211 9.59 -22.83 -3.03
CA GLU A 211 10.66 -23.75 -3.42
C GLU A 211 10.63 -25.10 -2.67
N LYS A 212 9.79 -25.24 -1.63
CA LYS A 212 9.61 -26.46 -0.83
C LYS A 212 8.42 -27.28 -1.29
#